data_AF-X1ECQ1-F1
#
_entry.id   AF-X1ECQ1-F1
#
_cell.length_a   1.000
_cell.length_b   1.000
_cell.length_c   1.000
_cell.angle_alpha   90.00
_cell.angle_beta   90.00
_cell.angle_gamma   90.00
#
_symmetry.space_group_name_H-M   'P 1'
#
loop_
_entity.id
_entity.type
_entity.pdbx_description
1 polymer ?
#
loop_
_entity_poly.entity_id
_entity_poly.type
_entity_poly.pdbx_seq_one_letter_code
_entity_poly.pdbx_strand_id
1 'polypeptide(L)'
;MQAVALESSLPVEVRESVGATENLKRLADPESPVSLALTQSDALSRYLDLHPGFQVDLEIFESIGKECIFVIADKNSGLRSEDDLRTPDAGHRLAIQSANSGSAVTFELMRKLAPDLGNTEVVYMDTQVAMEQLGTDSPDAVDAIMLVHRPKVRSPELRRALTEPERYRLVSFNNPDLGGKLPNGDPVYVSLDVPLIRNDWN
;
A
#
# COMPACT_ATOMS: atom_id res chain seq x y z
N MET A 1 -18.52 1.10 11.02
CA MET A 1 -18.97 2.22 11.88
C MET A 1 -20.38 2.03 12.41
N GLN A 2 -21.43 1.82 11.59
CA GLN A 2 -22.78 1.59 12.12
C GLN A 2 -22.83 0.44 13.16
N ALA A 3 -22.16 -0.69 12.89
CA ALA A 3 -22.10 -1.81 13.84
C ALA A 3 -21.37 -1.50 15.17
N VAL A 4 -20.41 -0.56 15.18
CA VAL A 4 -19.62 -0.18 16.38
C VAL A 4 -20.35 0.91 17.19
N ALA A 5 -21.05 1.82 16.52
CA ALA A 5 -21.86 2.87 17.16
C ALA A 5 -23.09 2.33 17.90
N LEU A 6 -23.65 1.21 17.42
CA LEU A 6 -24.84 0.58 17.98
C LEU A 6 -24.64 0.03 19.41
N GLU A 7 -23.40 -0.24 19.83
CA GLU A 7 -23.10 -0.77 21.17
C GLU A 7 -22.97 0.31 22.25
N SER A 8 -22.76 1.59 21.90
CA SER A 8 -22.38 2.64 22.86
C SER A 8 -23.46 3.68 23.19
N SER A 9 -24.68 3.58 22.62
CA SER A 9 -25.77 4.56 22.80
C SER A 9 -25.40 6.03 22.47
N LEU A 10 -24.33 6.25 21.70
CA LEU A 10 -23.92 7.58 21.23
C LEU A 10 -24.58 7.85 19.87
N PRO A 11 -25.16 9.04 19.64
CA PRO A 11 -25.67 9.40 18.31
C PRO A 11 -24.50 9.53 17.34
N VAL A 12 -24.43 8.65 16.34
CA VAL A 12 -23.39 8.66 15.31
C VAL A 12 -24.02 8.96 13.96
N GLU A 13 -23.52 10.01 13.30
CA GLU A 13 -23.85 10.37 11.93
C GLU A 13 -22.67 9.96 11.03
N VAL A 14 -22.92 9.05 10.07
CA VAL A 14 -21.90 8.71 9.06
C VAL A 14 -21.99 9.72 7.93
N ARG A 15 -20.91 10.45 7.68
CA ARG A 15 -20.79 11.40 6.57
C ARG A 15 -19.93 10.81 5.48
N GLU A 16 -20.48 10.74 4.27
CA GLU A 16 -19.72 10.30 3.10
C GLU A 16 -18.62 11.31 2.74
N SER A 17 -17.53 10.79 2.20
CA SER A 17 -16.41 11.58 1.70
C SER A 17 -15.79 10.90 0.49
N VAL A 18 -15.01 11.66 -0.27
CA VAL A 18 -14.31 11.15 -1.46
C VAL A 18 -13.02 10.40 -1.11
N GLY A 19 -12.58 10.38 0.15
CA GLY A 19 -11.42 9.59 0.58
C GLY A 19 -10.70 10.10 1.84
N ALA A 20 -9.59 9.41 2.18
CA ALA A 20 -8.81 9.61 3.41
C ALA A 20 -8.31 11.05 3.59
N THR A 21 -7.84 11.71 2.52
CA THR A 21 -7.36 13.10 2.61
C THR A 21 -8.47 14.09 2.96
N GLU A 22 -9.68 13.91 2.43
CA GLU A 22 -10.82 14.77 2.80
C GLU A 22 -11.23 14.53 4.25
N ASN A 23 -11.22 13.27 4.69
CA ASN A 23 -11.50 12.93 6.08
C ASN A 23 -10.54 13.60 7.05
N LEU A 24 -9.24 13.62 6.74
CA LEU A 24 -8.22 14.28 7.57
C LEU A 24 -8.39 15.80 7.60
N LYS A 25 -8.72 16.42 6.46
CA LYS A 25 -9.05 17.85 6.41
C LYS A 25 -10.27 18.20 7.27
N ARG A 26 -11.34 17.40 7.17
CA ARG A 26 -12.55 17.57 7.99
C ARG A 26 -12.30 17.28 9.46
N LEU A 27 -11.38 16.39 9.81
CA LEU A 27 -11.00 16.14 11.21
C LEU A 27 -10.15 17.29 11.79
N ALA A 28 -9.34 17.93 10.96
CA ALA A 28 -8.46 19.04 11.36
C ALA A 28 -9.15 20.41 11.44
N ASP A 29 -10.37 20.52 10.92
CA ASP A 29 -11.14 21.76 10.91
C ASP A 29 -11.97 21.87 12.21
N PRO A 30 -11.72 22.85 13.09
CA PRO A 30 -12.49 23.01 14.33
C PRO A 30 -13.97 23.36 14.10
N GLU A 31 -14.33 23.87 12.92
CA GLU A 31 -15.72 24.17 12.54
C GLU A 31 -16.43 22.95 11.94
N SER A 32 -15.70 21.87 11.66
CA SER A 32 -16.25 20.64 11.14
C SER A 32 -16.87 19.81 12.26
N PRO A 33 -18.07 19.24 12.07
CA PRO A 33 -18.69 18.35 13.05
C PRO A 33 -18.05 16.95 13.08
N VAL A 34 -16.98 16.71 12.31
CA VAL A 34 -16.30 15.40 12.23
C VAL A 34 -15.31 15.25 13.38
N SER A 35 -15.62 14.37 14.32
CA SER A 35 -14.75 14.05 15.47
C SER A 35 -14.06 12.68 15.36
N LEU A 36 -14.40 11.89 14.33
CA LEU A 36 -13.80 10.58 14.03
C LEU A 36 -13.67 10.43 12.52
N ALA A 37 -12.50 9.99 12.04
CA ALA A 37 -12.21 9.81 10.62
C ALA A 37 -11.61 8.44 10.34
N LEU A 38 -12.02 7.83 9.21
CA LEU A 38 -11.29 6.70 8.65
C LEU A 38 -10.20 7.24 7.72
N THR A 39 -8.97 6.80 7.97
CA THR A 39 -7.82 7.09 7.13
C THR A 39 -6.95 5.84 7.00
N GLN A 40 -6.24 5.73 5.89
CA GLN A 40 -5.12 4.80 5.77
C GLN A 40 -3.90 5.41 6.47
N SER A 41 -3.03 4.58 7.02
CA SER A 41 -1.85 5.01 7.79
C SER A 41 -0.89 5.87 6.96
N ASP A 42 -0.82 5.62 5.65
CA ASP A 42 0.02 6.36 4.73
C ASP A 42 -0.50 7.77 4.43
N ALA A 43 -1.81 7.90 4.19
CA ALA A 43 -2.48 9.17 4.04
C ALA A 43 -2.34 10.03 5.32
N LEU A 44 -2.44 9.40 6.50
CA LEU A 44 -2.25 10.07 7.78
C LEU A 44 -0.81 10.55 7.94
N SER A 45 0.19 9.69 7.71
CA SER A 45 1.60 10.06 7.81
C SER A 45 1.93 11.24 6.88
N ARG A 46 1.50 11.19 5.62
CA ARG A 46 1.69 12.29 4.67
C ARG A 46 1.00 13.58 5.12
N TYR A 47 -0.19 13.49 5.69
CA TYR A 47 -0.92 14.66 6.16
C TYR A 47 -0.23 15.34 7.34
N LEU A 48 0.30 14.55 8.29
CA LEU A 48 1.07 15.02 9.44
C LEU A 48 2.37 15.72 9.02
N ASP A 49 3.06 15.21 8.00
CA ASP A 49 4.25 15.86 7.43
C ASP A 49 3.93 17.28 6.93
N LEU A 50 2.77 17.44 6.28
CA LEU A 50 2.33 18.71 5.70
C LEU A 50 1.72 19.66 6.75
N HIS A 51 1.26 19.13 7.88
CA HIS A 51 0.56 19.88 8.92
C HIS A 51 1.12 19.52 10.31
N PRO A 52 2.37 19.93 10.65
CA PRO A 52 3.01 19.55 11.90
C PRO A 52 2.26 20.07 13.15
N GLY A 53 1.43 21.10 13.01
CA GLY A 53 0.57 21.61 14.09
C GLY A 53 -0.66 20.75 14.40
N PHE A 54 -0.97 19.73 13.60
CA PHE A 54 -2.10 18.81 13.78
C PHE A 54 -1.82 17.71 14.83
N GLN A 55 -0.61 17.66 15.41
CA GLN A 55 -0.16 16.54 16.25
C GLN A 55 -0.73 16.51 17.69
N VAL A 56 -1.47 17.53 18.13
CA VAL A 56 -1.79 17.67 19.57
C VAL A 56 -3.09 16.98 19.99
N ASP A 57 -4.02 16.70 19.07
CA ASP A 57 -5.36 16.17 19.39
C ASP A 57 -5.72 14.86 18.67
N LEU A 58 -4.75 14.19 18.02
CA LEU A 58 -5.00 12.96 17.26
C LEU A 58 -4.79 11.71 18.13
N GLU A 59 -5.88 11.08 18.56
CA GLU A 59 -5.86 9.73 19.14
C GLU A 59 -6.25 8.69 18.08
N ILE A 60 -5.37 7.72 17.82
CA ILE A 60 -5.66 6.59 16.93
C ILE A 60 -6.44 5.55 17.75
N PHE A 61 -7.76 5.55 17.61
CA PHE A 61 -8.66 4.66 18.37
C PHE A 61 -8.50 3.17 18.02
N GLU A 62 -8.43 2.83 16.72
CA GLU A 62 -8.29 1.44 16.28
C GLU A 62 -7.80 1.35 14.81
N SER A 63 -6.97 0.36 14.49
CA SER A 63 -6.58 0.06 13.10
C SER A 63 -7.65 -0.80 12.42
N ILE A 64 -8.49 -0.20 11.58
CA ILE A 64 -9.58 -0.91 10.91
C ILE A 64 -9.10 -1.59 9.62
N GLY A 65 -8.65 -2.85 9.78
CA GLY A 65 -8.32 -3.74 8.67
C GLY A 65 -6.89 -3.54 8.14
N LYS A 66 -6.25 -4.64 7.78
CA LYS A 66 -4.91 -4.65 7.18
C LYS A 66 -5.03 -4.58 5.66
N GLU A 67 -4.19 -3.77 5.03
CA GLU A 67 -3.92 -3.85 3.60
C GLU A 67 -2.52 -4.41 3.40
N CYS A 68 -2.35 -5.19 2.35
CA CYS A 68 -1.10 -5.84 2.00
C CYS A 68 -0.55 -5.21 0.73
N ILE A 69 0.75 -4.97 0.74
CA ILE A 69 1.51 -4.64 -0.46
C ILE A 69 1.86 -5.96 -1.14
N PHE A 70 1.50 -6.08 -2.41
CA PHE A 70 1.92 -7.19 -3.25
C PHE A 70 2.76 -6.61 -4.38
N VAL A 71 4.01 -7.08 -4.46
CA VAL A 71 4.87 -6.79 -5.61
C VAL A 71 5.08 -8.08 -6.37
N ILE A 72 4.80 -8.05 -7.67
CA ILE A 72 4.87 -9.21 -8.55
C ILE A 72 5.89 -8.94 -9.64
N ALA A 73 6.77 -9.90 -9.90
CA ALA A 73 7.76 -9.85 -10.96
C ALA A 73 7.74 -11.14 -11.79
N ASP A 74 8.39 -11.12 -12.96
CA ASP A 74 8.69 -12.35 -13.70
C ASP A 74 9.59 -13.27 -12.87
N LYS A 75 9.33 -14.59 -12.96
CA LYS A 75 10.00 -15.61 -12.15
C LYS A 75 11.52 -15.65 -12.37
N ASN A 76 11.97 -15.27 -13.56
CA ASN A 76 13.35 -15.33 -14.08
C ASN A 76 14.05 -13.95 -14.08
N SER A 77 13.34 -12.85 -13.82
CA SER A 77 13.88 -11.47 -13.76
C SER A 77 15.01 -11.24 -12.75
N GLY A 78 15.26 -12.19 -11.84
CA GLY A 78 16.21 -12.01 -10.74
C GLY A 78 15.64 -11.24 -9.54
N LEU A 79 14.48 -10.60 -9.67
CA LEU A 79 13.78 -9.92 -8.57
C LEU A 79 13.12 -10.92 -7.62
N ARG A 80 13.68 -11.07 -6.42
CA ARG A 80 13.22 -12.04 -5.41
C ARG A 80 12.85 -11.37 -4.11
N SER A 81 13.62 -10.37 -3.70
CA SER A 81 13.37 -9.56 -2.52
C SER A 81 13.38 -8.08 -2.86
N GLU A 82 12.94 -7.28 -1.90
CA GLU A 82 12.98 -5.84 -2.01
C GLU A 82 14.39 -5.27 -1.98
N ASP A 83 15.42 -6.03 -1.59
CA ASP A 83 16.83 -5.65 -1.79
C ASP A 83 17.18 -5.56 -3.29
N ASP A 84 16.65 -6.49 -4.11
CA ASP A 84 16.95 -6.51 -5.55
C ASP A 84 16.41 -5.24 -6.23
N LEU A 85 15.24 -4.75 -5.80
CA LEU A 85 14.64 -3.48 -6.26
C LEU A 85 15.49 -2.25 -5.93
N ARG A 86 16.29 -2.34 -4.88
CA ARG A 86 17.10 -1.23 -4.32
C ARG A 86 18.51 -1.17 -4.89
N THR A 87 18.92 -2.17 -5.67
CA THR A 87 20.25 -2.27 -6.27
C THR A 87 20.60 -0.98 -7.00
N PRO A 88 21.69 -0.28 -6.58
CA PRO A 88 22.14 0.93 -7.26
C PRO A 88 22.37 0.67 -8.76
N ASP A 89 22.00 1.63 -9.59
CA ASP A 89 22.16 1.61 -11.06
C ASP A 89 21.28 0.58 -11.82
N ALA A 90 20.48 -0.24 -11.13
CA ALA A 90 19.61 -1.21 -11.80
C ALA A 90 18.42 -0.56 -12.52
N GLY A 91 17.96 0.61 -12.04
CA GLY A 91 16.91 1.41 -12.69
C GLY A 91 15.60 0.64 -12.90
N HIS A 92 15.27 -0.29 -12.00
CA HIS A 92 14.11 -1.15 -12.15
C HIS A 92 12.82 -0.34 -12.30
N ARG A 93 11.97 -0.77 -13.22
CA ARG A 93 10.70 -0.11 -13.54
C ARG A 93 9.56 -0.84 -12.83
N LEU A 94 8.90 -0.14 -11.91
CA LEU A 94 7.76 -0.62 -11.15
C LEU A 94 6.47 -0.02 -11.69
N ALA A 95 5.60 -0.86 -12.25
CA ALA A 95 4.28 -0.44 -12.67
C ALA A 95 3.34 -0.25 -11.47
N ILE A 96 2.67 0.91 -11.45
CA ILE A 96 1.59 1.25 -10.52
C ILE A 96 0.41 1.76 -11.35
N GLN A 97 -0.82 1.41 -10.95
CA GLN A 97 -2.01 1.71 -11.76
C GLN A 97 -2.14 3.19 -12.16
N SER A 98 -1.95 4.11 -11.21
CA SER A 98 -2.00 5.55 -11.46
C SER A 98 -1.34 6.35 -10.33
N ALA A 99 -0.96 7.59 -10.63
CA ALA A 99 -0.39 8.53 -9.65
C ALA A 99 -1.33 8.87 -8.48
N ASN A 100 -2.65 8.72 -8.68
CA ASN A 100 -3.65 9.00 -7.65
C ASN A 100 -4.13 7.73 -6.92
N SER A 101 -3.51 6.57 -7.17
CA SER A 101 -3.88 5.31 -6.50
C SER A 101 -3.32 5.21 -5.08
N GLY A 102 -3.97 4.41 -4.23
CA GLY A 102 -3.44 4.07 -2.90
C GLY A 102 -2.04 3.45 -2.98
N SER A 103 -1.78 2.62 -4.00
CA SER A 103 -0.46 2.03 -4.25
C SER A 103 0.64 3.07 -4.49
N ALA A 104 0.34 4.17 -5.19
CA ALA A 104 1.29 5.26 -5.39
C ALA A 104 1.61 5.98 -4.07
N VAL A 105 0.58 6.28 -3.25
CA VAL A 105 0.77 6.91 -1.94
C VAL A 105 1.60 6.01 -1.02
N THR A 106 1.28 4.71 -0.98
CA THR A 106 2.01 3.72 -0.21
C THR A 106 3.47 3.63 -0.66
N PHE A 107 3.76 3.57 -1.97
CA PHE A 107 5.13 3.49 -2.45
C PHE A 107 5.94 4.75 -2.14
N GLU A 108 5.35 5.93 -2.26
CA GLU A 108 6.00 7.19 -1.87
C GLU A 108 6.35 7.25 -0.38
N LEU A 109 5.49 6.70 0.49
CA LEU A 109 5.83 6.58 1.91
C LEU A 109 6.95 5.55 2.14
N MET A 110 6.92 4.42 1.44
CA MET A 110 8.01 3.43 1.50
C MET A 110 9.35 4.05 1.11
N ARG A 111 9.40 4.89 0.06
CA ARG A 111 10.62 5.61 -0.35
C ARG A 111 11.09 6.63 0.70
N LYS A 112 10.19 7.23 1.46
CA LYS A 112 10.57 8.11 2.57
C LYS A 112 11.20 7.35 3.73
N LEU A 113 10.65 6.17 4.05
CA LEU A 113 11.12 5.33 5.15
C LEU A 113 12.39 4.56 4.80
N ALA A 114 12.49 4.09 3.56
CA ALA A 114 13.63 3.38 2.98
C ALA A 114 14.10 4.12 1.71
N PRO A 115 14.97 5.15 1.83
CA PRO A 115 15.40 6.01 0.72
C PRO A 115 16.08 5.30 -0.44
N ASP A 116 16.64 4.12 -0.21
CA ASP A 116 17.26 3.25 -1.21
C ASP A 116 16.25 2.66 -2.20
N LEU A 117 14.94 2.58 -1.86
CA LEU A 117 13.86 2.35 -2.83
C LEU A 117 13.72 3.49 -3.85
N GLY A 118 14.38 4.63 -3.62
CA GLY A 118 14.44 5.76 -4.53
C GLY A 118 15.01 5.45 -5.91
N ASN A 119 15.76 4.34 -6.03
CA ASN A 119 16.39 3.88 -7.29
C ASN A 119 15.42 3.20 -8.26
N THR A 120 14.22 2.83 -7.80
CA THR A 120 13.17 2.23 -8.63
C THR A 120 12.37 3.32 -9.34
N GLU A 121 12.24 3.24 -10.67
CA GLU A 121 11.41 4.13 -11.47
C GLU A 121 9.94 3.69 -11.41
N VAL A 122 9.02 4.62 -11.13
CA VAL A 122 7.59 4.34 -11.15
C VAL A 122 7.01 4.62 -12.53
N VAL A 123 6.38 3.61 -13.12
CA VAL A 123 5.65 3.74 -14.40
C VAL A 123 4.16 3.64 -14.12
N TYR A 124 3.40 4.68 -14.50
CA TYR A 124 1.95 4.67 -14.32
C TYR A 124 1.25 4.08 -15.54
N MET A 125 0.64 2.90 -15.36
CA MET A 125 -0.05 2.19 -16.42
C MET A 125 -1.01 1.12 -15.88
N ASP A 126 -1.87 0.57 -16.73
CA ASP A 126 -2.74 -0.56 -16.37
C ASP A 126 -1.89 -1.76 -15.91
N THR A 127 -2.13 -2.22 -14.68
CA THR A 127 -1.34 -3.27 -14.04
C THR A 127 -1.57 -4.65 -14.65
N GLN A 128 -2.70 -4.90 -15.31
CA GLN A 128 -2.92 -6.14 -16.06
C GLN A 128 -2.13 -6.15 -17.36
N VAL A 129 -2.04 -5.00 -18.04
CA VAL A 129 -1.17 -4.83 -19.23
C VAL A 129 0.29 -4.97 -18.84
N ALA A 130 0.70 -4.32 -17.75
CA ALA A 130 2.06 -4.43 -17.21
C ALA A 130 2.42 -5.88 -16.83
N MET A 131 1.48 -6.63 -16.24
CA MET A 131 1.66 -8.05 -15.91
C MET A 131 2.01 -8.90 -17.15
N GLU A 132 1.48 -8.56 -18.34
CA GLU A 132 1.80 -9.27 -19.59
C GLU A 132 3.20 -8.96 -20.12
N GLN A 133 3.74 -7.78 -19.79
CA GLN A 133 5.06 -7.31 -20.21
C GLN A 133 6.19 -7.83 -19.33
N LEU A 134 5.90 -8.31 -18.13
CA LEU A 134 6.91 -8.88 -17.22
C LEU A 134 7.72 -9.98 -17.91
N GLY A 135 9.05 -9.83 -17.89
CA GLY A 135 9.98 -10.80 -18.48
C GLY A 135 10.04 -10.82 -20.01
N THR A 136 9.45 -9.82 -20.67
CA THR A 136 9.53 -9.67 -22.13
C THR A 136 10.65 -8.73 -22.55
N ASP A 137 11.17 -8.88 -23.77
CA ASP A 137 12.20 -8.00 -24.35
C ASP A 137 11.62 -6.66 -24.90
N SER A 138 10.41 -6.28 -24.47
CA SER A 138 9.82 -5.01 -24.90
C SER A 138 10.61 -3.83 -24.34
N PRO A 139 10.92 -2.79 -25.13
CA PRO A 139 11.61 -1.60 -24.61
C PRO A 139 10.80 -0.87 -23.52
N ASP A 140 9.48 -1.04 -23.54
CA ASP A 140 8.56 -0.49 -22.55
C ASP A 140 8.23 -1.48 -21.42
N ALA A 141 8.88 -2.64 -21.38
CA ALA A 141 8.65 -3.61 -20.31
C ALA A 141 9.01 -3.03 -18.94
N VAL A 142 8.15 -3.34 -17.98
CA VAL A 142 8.41 -3.11 -16.56
C VAL A 142 8.97 -4.39 -15.94
N ASP A 143 9.71 -4.23 -14.85
CA ASP A 143 10.34 -5.35 -14.16
C ASP A 143 9.44 -5.95 -13.08
N ALA A 144 8.57 -5.13 -12.51
CA ALA A 144 7.61 -5.52 -11.49
C ALA A 144 6.33 -4.69 -11.56
N ILE A 145 5.26 -5.18 -10.93
CA ILE A 145 4.04 -4.44 -10.64
C ILE A 145 3.81 -4.36 -9.13
N MET A 146 3.19 -3.29 -8.65
CA MET A 146 2.79 -3.15 -7.25
C MET A 146 1.28 -2.93 -7.11
N LEU A 147 0.70 -3.67 -6.17
CA LEU A 147 -0.72 -3.63 -5.81
C LEU A 147 -0.84 -3.43 -4.30
N VAL A 148 -1.85 -2.69 -3.88
CA VAL A 148 -2.21 -2.54 -2.47
C VAL A 148 -3.69 -2.86 -2.32
N HIS A 149 -4.01 -3.89 -1.55
CA HIS A 149 -5.38 -4.23 -1.21
C HIS A 149 -5.44 -5.12 0.03
N ARG A 150 -6.64 -5.34 0.57
CA ARG A 150 -6.85 -6.23 1.73
C ARG A 150 -6.38 -7.67 1.46
N PRO A 151 -5.85 -8.40 2.45
CA PRO A 151 -5.29 -9.75 2.27
C PRO A 151 -6.28 -10.78 1.70
N LYS A 152 -7.58 -10.62 1.96
CA LYS A 152 -8.63 -11.53 1.46
C LYS A 152 -9.10 -11.21 0.04
N VAL A 153 -8.75 -10.02 -0.48
CA VAL A 153 -9.06 -9.64 -1.87
C VAL A 153 -8.02 -10.30 -2.77
N ARG A 154 -8.47 -10.93 -3.85
CA ARG A 154 -7.58 -11.47 -4.88
C ARG A 154 -7.80 -10.68 -6.16
N SER A 155 -6.97 -9.66 -6.39
CA SER A 155 -6.94 -8.93 -7.67
C SER A 155 -6.68 -9.90 -8.83
N PRO A 156 -7.10 -9.56 -10.07
CA PRO A 156 -6.81 -10.37 -11.25
C PRO A 156 -5.33 -10.73 -11.37
N GLU A 157 -4.44 -9.77 -11.13
CA GLU A 157 -2.99 -9.91 -11.17
C GLU A 157 -2.47 -10.84 -10.08
N LEU A 158 -2.92 -10.66 -8.82
CA LEU A 158 -2.53 -11.56 -7.73
C LEU A 158 -3.04 -12.97 -7.98
N ARG A 159 -4.28 -13.14 -8.48
CA ARG A 159 -4.78 -14.46 -8.88
C ARG A 159 -3.86 -15.10 -9.91
N ARG A 160 -3.50 -14.35 -10.95
CA ARG A 160 -2.64 -14.82 -12.03
C ARG A 160 -1.27 -15.24 -11.51
N ALA A 161 -0.65 -14.41 -10.67
CA ALA A 161 0.64 -14.73 -10.06
C ALA A 161 0.61 -16.00 -9.21
N LEU A 162 -0.53 -16.28 -8.57
CA LEU A 162 -0.72 -17.50 -7.76
C LEU A 162 -1.01 -18.74 -8.60
N THR A 163 -1.69 -18.59 -9.75
CA THR A 163 -2.06 -19.70 -10.64
C THR A 163 -1.00 -20.02 -11.70
N GLU A 164 -0.12 -19.07 -12.03
CA GLU A 164 0.99 -19.22 -12.99
C GLU A 164 2.36 -19.04 -12.29
N PRO A 165 2.70 -19.84 -11.26
CA PRO A 165 3.91 -19.67 -10.46
C PRO A 165 5.23 -20.00 -11.19
N GLU A 166 5.14 -20.66 -12.34
CA GLU A 166 6.23 -20.88 -13.29
C GLU A 166 6.61 -19.59 -14.02
N ARG A 167 5.66 -18.66 -14.16
CA ARG A 167 5.86 -17.38 -14.84
C ARG A 167 6.08 -16.22 -13.88
N TYR A 168 5.39 -16.22 -12.74
CA TYR A 168 5.42 -15.07 -11.82
C TYR A 168 5.91 -15.45 -10.43
N ARG A 169 6.34 -14.41 -9.71
CA ARG A 169 6.76 -14.49 -8.31
C ARG A 169 6.27 -13.28 -7.55
N LEU A 170 5.91 -13.49 -6.28
CA LEU A 170 5.79 -12.40 -5.31
C LEU A 170 7.15 -12.05 -4.73
N VAL A 171 7.54 -10.79 -4.85
CA VAL A 171 8.76 -10.26 -4.25
C VAL A 171 8.55 -10.17 -2.74
N SER A 172 9.45 -10.78 -1.96
CA SER A 172 9.39 -10.70 -0.51
C SER A 172 9.78 -9.31 -0.05
N PHE A 173 9.16 -8.83 1.03
CA PHE A 173 9.55 -7.60 1.73
C PHE A 173 9.93 -7.96 3.17
N ASN A 174 11.19 -7.76 3.53
CA ASN A 174 11.65 -7.91 4.91
C ASN A 174 12.64 -6.79 5.29
N ASN A 175 12.21 -5.54 5.04
CA ASN A 175 13.05 -4.37 5.28
C ASN A 175 12.73 -3.77 6.67
N PRO A 176 13.69 -3.75 7.62
CA PRO A 176 13.49 -3.13 8.92
C PRO A 176 13.26 -1.61 8.85
N ASP A 177 13.75 -0.93 7.82
CA ASP A 177 13.59 0.52 7.63
C ASP A 177 12.13 0.90 7.32
N LEU A 178 11.35 -0.04 6.78
CA LEU A 178 9.90 0.13 6.62
C LEU A 178 9.14 0.07 7.96
N GLY A 179 9.80 -0.34 9.04
CA GLY A 179 9.25 -0.39 10.40
C GLY A 179 9.17 0.95 11.12
N GLY A 180 9.18 2.08 10.39
CA GLY A 180 8.96 3.42 10.95
C GLY A 180 7.72 3.48 11.84
N LYS A 181 7.67 4.41 12.81
CA LYS A 181 6.59 4.48 13.80
C LYS A 181 5.63 5.63 13.53
N LEU A 182 4.33 5.36 13.69
CA LEU A 182 3.29 6.36 13.84
C LEU A 182 3.47 7.12 15.17
N PRO A 183 2.82 8.30 15.36
CA PRO A 183 2.94 9.07 16.59
C PRO A 183 2.56 8.32 17.87
N ASN A 184 1.66 7.32 17.76
CA ASN A 184 1.26 6.45 18.86
C ASN A 184 2.28 5.32 19.16
N GLY A 185 3.38 5.24 18.40
CA GLY A 185 4.43 4.25 18.56
C GLY A 185 4.24 2.96 17.75
N ASP A 186 3.10 2.80 17.07
CA ASP A 186 2.82 1.63 16.24
C ASP A 186 3.66 1.65 14.96
N PRO A 187 4.10 0.48 14.46
CA PRO A 187 4.79 0.41 13.18
C PRO A 187 3.85 0.77 12.02
N VAL A 188 4.36 1.55 11.06
CA VAL A 188 3.68 1.93 9.82
C VAL A 188 3.47 0.70 8.92
N TYR A 189 4.51 -0.13 8.77
CA TYR A 189 4.43 -1.41 8.08
C TYR A 189 4.86 -2.55 9.00
N VAL A 190 4.18 -3.69 8.87
CA VAL A 190 4.53 -4.94 9.55
C VAL A 190 4.69 -6.05 8.53
N SER A 191 5.78 -6.82 8.64
CA SER A 191 5.95 -8.04 7.86
C SER A 191 4.88 -9.05 8.26
N LEU A 192 4.23 -9.64 7.25
CA LEU A 192 3.25 -10.69 7.45
C LEU A 192 3.69 -11.92 6.65
N ASP A 193 3.86 -13.04 7.35
CA ASP A 193 3.91 -14.34 6.69
C ASP A 193 2.50 -14.68 6.22
N VAL A 194 2.26 -14.52 4.92
CA VAL A 194 0.98 -14.89 4.30
C VAL A 194 1.12 -16.33 3.79
N PRO A 195 0.54 -17.34 4.47
CA PRO A 195 0.47 -18.69 3.91
C PRO A 195 -0.47 -18.65 2.71
N LEU A 196 0.13 -18.68 1.52
CA LEU A 196 -0.61 -18.78 0.27
C LEU A 196 -1.09 -20.22 0.11
N ILE A 197 -2.27 -20.51 0.64
CA ILE A 197 -2.93 -21.79 0.44
C ILE A 197 -3.27 -21.91 -1.06
N ARG A 198 -2.43 -22.65 -1.78
CA ARG A 198 -2.75 -23.18 -3.10
C ARG A 198 -3.83 -24.24 -2.87
N ASN A 199 -5.09 -23.84 -3.03
CA ASN A 199 -6.11 -24.84 -3.29
C ASN A 199 -5.84 -25.34 -4.70
N ASP A 200 -5.39 -26.58 -4.81
CA ASP A 200 -5.39 -27.32 -6.06
C ASP A 200 -6.86 -27.43 -6.51
N TRP A 201 -7.24 -26.65 -7.52
CA TRP A 201 -8.57 -26.71 -8.12
C TRP A 201 -8.48 -27.54 -9.40
N ASN A 202 -8.95 -28.79 -9.30
CA ASN A 202 -9.60 -29.50 -10.42
C ASN A 202 -10.99 -28.90 -10.67
#